data_AF-A0A1Q3WW69-F1
#
_entry.id   AF-A0A1Q3WW69-F1
#
_cell.length_a   1.000
_cell.length_b   1.000
_cell.length_c   1.000
_cell.angle_alpha   90.00
_cell.angle_beta   90.00
_cell.angle_gamma   90.00
#
_symmetry.space_group_name_H-M   'P 1'
#
loop_
_entity.id
_entity.type
_entity.pdbx_description
1 polymer ?
#
loop_
_entity_poly.entity_id
_entity_poly.type
_entity_poly.pdbx_seq_one_letter_code
_entity_poly.pdbx_strand_id
1 'polypeptide(L)'
;MEIAFITAIVLLAAFVLLAMFDGLYLHLMRYKLYAHTESRNEHISHTVRAILFPIILYFLYLGTSDTAFYIGLAVIVIDILVLGADAYMEKDSRTFMGGLPRWEYILHLMVNGFHFASIAVFIVIKVRLEPHGLMLVHNFQNVPQFHLFKTIVEQLIPGGILMGLLHFALLFPKPVLIYNRLSAKLKCC
;
A
#
# COMPACT_ATOMS: atom_id res chain seq x y z
N MET A 1 8.63 16.98 -16.29
CA MET A 1 7.56 16.76 -15.29
C MET A 1 6.47 15.83 -15.81
N GLU A 2 6.02 15.98 -17.06
CA GLU A 2 4.98 15.11 -17.64
C GLU A 2 5.31 13.60 -17.57
N ILE A 3 6.50 13.21 -18.03
CA ILE A 3 6.96 11.81 -17.98
C ILE A 3 6.98 11.29 -16.54
N ALA A 4 7.41 12.11 -15.58
CA ALA A 4 7.47 11.71 -14.18
C ALA A 4 6.06 11.40 -13.61
N PHE A 5 5.05 12.21 -13.95
CA PHE A 5 3.67 11.90 -13.59
C PHE A 5 3.17 10.60 -14.23
N ILE A 6 3.45 10.39 -15.52
CA ILE A 6 3.09 9.13 -16.20
C ILE A 6 3.77 7.93 -15.52
N THR A 7 5.06 8.04 -15.21
CA THR A 7 5.80 7.00 -14.50
C THR A 7 5.18 6.73 -13.13
N ALA A 8 4.87 7.77 -12.35
CA ALA A 8 4.21 7.62 -11.05
C ALA A 8 2.85 6.94 -11.16
N ILE A 9 2.05 7.28 -12.19
CA ILE A 9 0.75 6.63 -12.49
C ILE A 9 0.94 5.15 -12.78
N VAL A 10 1.85 4.79 -13.69
CA VAL A 10 2.08 3.40 -14.09
C VAL A 10 2.55 2.57 -12.90
N LEU A 11 3.49 3.10 -12.10
CA LEU A 11 3.98 2.42 -10.91
C LEU A 11 2.88 2.25 -9.85
N LEU A 12 2.06 3.29 -9.62
CA LEU A 12 0.96 3.23 -8.67
C LEU A 12 -0.11 2.23 -9.12
N ALA A 13 -0.44 2.20 -10.42
CA ALA A 13 -1.39 1.25 -10.98
C ALA A 13 -0.88 -0.20 -10.86
N ALA A 14 0.39 -0.44 -11.20
CA ALA A 14 1.03 -1.75 -11.04
C ALA A 14 1.03 -2.19 -9.57
N PHE A 15 1.38 -1.29 -8.65
CA PHE A 15 1.29 -1.54 -7.22
C PHE A 15 -0.12 -1.96 -6.80
N VAL A 16 -1.15 -1.19 -7.14
CA VAL A 16 -2.53 -1.46 -6.69
C VAL A 16 -3.03 -2.81 -7.22
N LEU A 17 -2.80 -3.12 -8.50
CA LEU A 17 -3.23 -4.38 -9.09
C LEU A 17 -2.57 -5.58 -8.40
N LEU A 18 -1.25 -5.51 -8.17
CA LEU A 18 -0.53 -6.58 -7.51
C LEU A 18 -0.86 -6.65 -6.02
N ALA A 19 -1.04 -5.52 -5.33
CA ALA A 19 -1.42 -5.47 -3.91
C ALA A 19 -2.82 -6.06 -3.68
N MET A 20 -3.75 -5.88 -4.62
CA MET A 20 -5.04 -6.58 -4.57
C MET A 20 -4.86 -8.10 -4.72
N PHE A 21 -4.00 -8.54 -5.64
CA PHE A 21 -3.77 -9.97 -5.78
C PHE A 21 -3.08 -10.57 -4.55
N ASP A 22 -2.05 -9.92 -4.03
CA ASP A 22 -1.28 -10.35 -2.87
C ASP A 22 -2.09 -10.22 -1.57
N GLY A 23 -2.39 -8.98 -1.16
CA GLY A 23 -3.00 -8.66 0.13
C GLY A 23 -4.48 -9.01 0.24
N LEU A 24 -5.27 -8.97 -0.84
CA LEU A 24 -6.69 -9.41 -0.77
C LEU A 24 -6.84 -10.88 -1.13
N TYR A 25 -6.39 -11.27 -2.32
CA TYR A 25 -6.67 -12.62 -2.80
C TYR A 25 -5.83 -13.69 -2.10
N LEU A 26 -4.49 -13.56 -2.06
CA LEU A 26 -3.65 -14.57 -1.41
C LEU A 26 -3.83 -14.55 0.10
N HIS A 27 -3.65 -13.38 0.72
CA HIS A 27 -3.58 -13.30 2.18
C HIS A 27 -4.94 -13.52 2.84
N LEU A 28 -6.02 -12.91 2.34
CA LEU A 28 -7.34 -13.03 2.97
C LEU A 28 -8.19 -14.16 2.39
N MET A 29 -8.27 -14.31 1.07
CA MET A 29 -9.24 -15.23 0.47
C MET A 29 -8.70 -16.67 0.34
N ARG A 30 -7.48 -16.83 -0.16
CA ARG A 30 -6.89 -18.13 -0.50
C ARG A 30 -6.27 -18.79 0.71
N TYR A 31 -5.29 -18.14 1.34
CA TYR A 31 -4.53 -18.69 2.45
C TYR A 31 -5.11 -18.33 3.82
N LYS A 32 -5.96 -17.30 3.88
CA LYS A 32 -6.63 -16.88 5.12
C LYS A 32 -5.63 -16.71 6.27
N LEU A 33 -4.56 -15.96 6.04
CA LEU A 33 -3.46 -15.79 7.00
C LEU A 33 -3.94 -15.33 8.38
N TYR A 34 -5.02 -14.55 8.44
CA TYR A 34 -5.68 -14.14 9.67
C TYR A 34 -6.16 -15.32 10.56
N ALA A 35 -6.34 -16.52 10.00
CA ALA A 35 -6.79 -17.71 10.70
C ALA A 35 -5.65 -18.56 11.27
N HIS A 36 -4.40 -18.26 10.91
CA HIS A 36 -3.22 -19.02 11.30
C HIS A 36 -2.40 -18.24 12.34
N THR A 37 -2.02 -18.90 13.43
CA THR A 37 -1.27 -18.27 14.52
C THR A 37 0.11 -17.81 14.10
N GLU A 38 0.74 -18.57 13.21
CA GLU A 38 2.06 -18.37 12.64
C GLU A 38 2.08 -17.10 11.75
N SER A 39 0.97 -16.79 11.09
CA SER A 39 0.85 -15.63 10.20
C SER A 39 0.28 -14.38 10.87
N ARG A 40 -0.01 -14.44 12.18
CA ARG A 40 -0.66 -13.33 12.89
C ARG A 40 0.16 -12.03 12.86
N ASN A 41 1.47 -12.13 13.06
CA ASN A 41 2.32 -10.95 13.10
C ASN A 41 2.45 -10.30 11.72
N GLU A 42 2.54 -11.11 10.68
CA GLU A 42 2.54 -10.62 9.31
C GLU A 42 1.18 -9.99 8.94
N HIS A 43 0.07 -10.59 9.39
CA HIS A 43 -1.23 -9.98 9.18
C HIS A 43 -1.34 -8.60 9.87
N ILE A 44 -0.68 -8.42 11.02
CA ILE A 44 -0.59 -7.12 11.71
C ILE A 44 0.25 -6.13 10.90
N SER A 45 1.44 -6.51 10.39
CA SER A 45 2.25 -5.62 9.55
C SER A 45 1.47 -5.20 8.30
N HIS A 46 0.82 -6.14 7.58
CA HIS A 46 -0.04 -5.80 6.44
C HIS A 46 -1.22 -4.89 6.84
N THR A 47 -1.81 -5.09 8.01
CA THR A 47 -2.88 -4.21 8.51
C THR A 47 -2.37 -2.79 8.70
N VAL A 48 -1.22 -2.62 9.36
CA VAL A 48 -0.61 -1.31 9.55
C VAL A 48 -0.33 -0.66 8.20
N ARG A 49 0.30 -1.37 7.26
CA ARG A 49 0.62 -0.84 5.93
C ARG A 49 -0.62 -0.49 5.11
N ALA A 50 -1.68 -1.29 5.20
CA ALA A 50 -2.96 -0.99 4.55
C ALA A 50 -3.62 0.29 5.10
N ILE A 51 -3.38 0.64 6.37
CA ILE A 51 -3.83 1.90 6.98
C ILE A 51 -2.90 3.06 6.58
N LEU A 52 -1.58 2.85 6.55
CA LEU A 52 -0.62 3.88 6.15
C LEU A 52 -0.80 4.30 4.68
N PHE A 53 -1.16 3.36 3.79
CA PHE A 53 -1.32 3.64 2.36
C PHE A 53 -2.26 4.82 2.04
N PRO A 54 -3.54 4.85 2.45
CA PRO A 54 -4.42 6.00 2.19
C PRO A 54 -3.94 7.29 2.86
N ILE A 55 -3.22 7.20 3.99
CA ILE A 55 -2.60 8.35 4.67
C ILE A 55 -1.48 8.92 3.80
N ILE A 56 -0.62 8.08 3.22
CA ILE A 56 0.42 8.48 2.26
C ILE A 56 -0.23 9.16 1.05
N LEU A 57 -1.25 8.54 0.43
CA LEU A 57 -1.96 9.14 -0.71
C LEU A 57 -2.49 10.54 -0.37
N TYR A 58 -3.12 10.70 0.79
CA TYR A 58 -3.69 11.98 1.19
C TYR A 58 -2.60 13.05 1.44
N PHE A 59 -1.66 12.77 2.35
CA PHE A 59 -0.68 13.77 2.78
C PHE A 59 0.42 14.02 1.74
N LEU A 60 0.98 12.95 1.16
CA LEU A 60 2.06 13.07 0.19
C LEU A 60 1.51 13.50 -1.17
N TYR A 61 0.54 12.75 -1.74
CA TYR A 61 0.14 12.96 -3.14
C TYR A 61 -0.87 14.11 -3.33
N LEU A 62 -1.86 14.25 -2.44
CA LEU A 62 -2.87 15.30 -2.55
C LEU A 62 -2.57 16.56 -1.74
N GLY A 63 -1.74 16.47 -0.71
CA GLY A 63 -1.40 17.60 0.16
C GLY A 63 -0.74 18.76 -0.59
N THR A 64 -1.17 19.99 -0.32
CA THR A 64 -0.69 21.22 -0.99
C THR A 64 0.11 22.14 -0.06
N SER A 65 0.51 21.65 1.11
CA SER A 65 1.29 22.39 2.10
C SER A 65 2.57 21.67 2.47
N ASP A 66 3.57 22.42 2.94
CA ASP A 66 4.83 21.88 3.46
C ASP A 66 4.56 20.91 4.62
N THR A 67 3.66 21.27 5.52
CA THR A 67 3.25 20.41 6.64
C THR A 67 2.71 19.07 6.15
N ALA A 68 1.85 19.07 5.12
CA ALA A 68 1.33 17.83 4.57
C ALA A 68 2.45 16.97 3.95
N PHE A 69 3.41 17.60 3.26
CA PHE A 69 4.57 16.89 2.72
C PHE A 69 5.41 16.22 3.83
N TYR A 70 5.72 16.94 4.92
CA TYR A 70 6.50 16.38 6.03
C TYR A 70 5.76 15.29 6.80
N ILE A 71 4.43 15.42 6.99
CA ILE A 71 3.60 14.34 7.53
C ILE A 71 3.67 13.12 6.61
N GLY A 72 3.50 13.31 5.30
CA GLY A 72 3.62 12.24 4.31
C GLY A 72 4.98 11.54 4.39
N LEU A 73 6.07 12.32 4.48
CA LEU A 73 7.42 11.78 4.61
C LEU A 73 7.60 10.96 5.90
N ALA A 74 7.09 11.44 7.04
CA ALA A 74 7.13 10.69 8.30
C ALA A 74 6.38 9.36 8.19
N VAL A 75 5.20 9.36 7.55
CA VAL A 75 4.40 8.15 7.33
C VAL A 75 5.11 7.15 6.42
N ILE A 76 5.82 7.61 5.38
CA ILE A 76 6.65 6.74 4.51
C ILE A 76 7.78 6.09 5.30
N VAL A 77 8.45 6.83 6.20
CA VAL A 77 9.50 6.27 7.05
C VAL A 77 8.94 5.15 7.93
N ILE A 78 7.77 5.36 8.53
CA ILE A 78 7.08 4.33 9.30
C ILE A 78 6.75 3.11 8.41
N ASP A 79 6.22 3.32 7.20
CA ASP A 79 5.90 2.24 6.26
C ASP A 79 7.14 1.41 5.88
N ILE A 80 8.30 2.05 5.67
CA ILE A 80 9.57 1.34 5.42
C ILE A 80 9.99 0.50 6.63
N LEU A 81 9.87 1.02 7.85
CA LEU A 81 10.19 0.27 9.06
C LEU A 81 9.27 -0.94 9.23
N VAL A 82 7.98 -0.77 8.95
CA VAL A 82 7.00 -1.88 9.00
C VAL A 82 7.27 -2.90 7.90
N LEU A 83 7.64 -2.49 6.67
CA LEU A 83 8.08 -3.40 5.62
C LEU A 83 9.33 -4.20 6.06
N GLY A 84 10.30 -3.55 6.71
CA GLY A 84 11.48 -4.24 7.21
C GLY A 84 11.13 -5.33 8.22
N ALA A 85 10.20 -5.04 9.14
CA ALA A 85 9.68 -6.03 10.08
C ALA A 85 8.89 -7.14 9.36
N ASP A 86 8.05 -6.78 8.40
CA ASP A 86 7.24 -7.72 7.60
C ASP A 86 8.13 -8.73 6.85
N ALA A 87 9.12 -8.25 6.11
CA ALA A 87 10.06 -9.07 5.36
C ALA A 87 10.89 -10.01 6.26
N TYR A 88 11.20 -9.58 7.49
CA TYR A 88 11.88 -10.42 8.47
C TYR A 88 11.01 -11.59 8.93
N MET A 89 9.69 -11.39 9.04
CA MET A 89 8.74 -12.36 9.59
C MET A 89 8.10 -13.26 8.52
N GLU A 90 8.16 -12.87 7.25
CA GLU A 90 7.46 -13.47 6.11
C GLU A 90 7.73 -14.96 5.91
N LYS A 91 8.97 -15.40 6.16
CA LYS A 91 9.36 -16.81 5.99
C LYS A 91 8.64 -17.73 6.98
N ASP A 92 8.50 -17.28 8.22
CA ASP A 92 7.96 -18.09 9.32
C ASP A 92 6.43 -18.14 9.27
N SER A 93 5.79 -17.12 8.67
CA SER A 93 4.33 -17.04 8.59
C SER A 93 3.68 -18.08 7.68
N ARG A 94 4.45 -18.75 6.80
CA ARG A 94 3.96 -19.80 5.88
C ARG A 94 4.32 -21.21 6.32
N THR A 95 4.82 -21.39 7.53
CA THR A 95 5.19 -22.73 8.06
C THR A 95 4.04 -23.72 8.02
N PHE A 96 2.80 -23.28 8.27
CA PHE A 96 1.59 -24.12 8.20
C PHE A 96 1.30 -24.73 6.82
N MET A 97 1.86 -24.16 5.74
CA MET A 97 1.67 -24.61 4.35
C MET A 97 2.96 -25.15 3.70
N GLY A 98 3.99 -25.45 4.50
CA GLY A 98 5.27 -25.97 4.02
C GLY A 98 6.29 -24.91 3.60
N GLY A 99 6.07 -23.65 4.01
CA GLY A 99 6.96 -22.52 3.74
C GLY A 99 6.48 -21.60 2.63
N LEU A 100 7.15 -20.44 2.50
CA LEU A 100 6.79 -19.39 1.55
C LEU A 100 7.06 -19.81 0.09
N PRO A 101 6.05 -19.85 -0.78
CA PRO A 101 6.25 -20.08 -2.21
C PRO A 101 7.13 -18.99 -2.83
N ARG A 102 8.12 -19.37 -3.65
CA ARG A 102 9.05 -18.41 -4.27
C ARG A 102 8.33 -17.35 -5.13
N TRP A 103 7.25 -17.72 -5.79
CA TRP A 103 6.50 -16.79 -6.65
C TRP A 103 5.70 -15.77 -5.82
N GLU A 104 5.24 -16.15 -4.63
CA GLU A 104 4.58 -15.24 -3.67
C GLU A 104 5.62 -14.23 -3.16
N TYR A 105 6.82 -14.70 -2.80
CA TYR A 105 7.92 -13.82 -2.41
C TYR A 105 8.30 -12.80 -3.51
N ILE A 106 8.40 -13.25 -4.77
CA ILE A 106 8.68 -12.35 -5.91
C ILE A 106 7.55 -11.33 -6.10
N LEU A 107 6.30 -11.77 -6.00
CA LEU A 107 5.13 -10.90 -6.08
C LEU A 107 5.19 -9.84 -4.98
N HIS A 108 5.40 -10.25 -3.73
CA HIS A 108 5.49 -9.36 -2.59
C HIS A 108 6.63 -8.33 -2.76
N LEU A 109 7.80 -8.77 -3.22
CA LEU A 109 8.90 -7.87 -3.56
C LEU A 109 8.53 -6.85 -4.65
N MET A 110 7.81 -7.27 -5.69
CA MET A 110 7.37 -6.38 -6.77
C MET A 110 6.31 -5.38 -6.34
N VAL A 111 5.34 -5.80 -5.53
CA VAL A 111 4.34 -4.91 -4.91
C VAL A 111 5.06 -3.78 -4.17
N ASN A 112 5.99 -4.14 -3.29
CA ASN A 112 6.75 -3.16 -2.50
C ASN A 112 7.67 -2.28 -3.37
N GLY A 113 8.32 -2.88 -4.37
CA GLY A 113 9.15 -2.16 -5.32
C GLY A 113 8.38 -1.08 -6.08
N PHE A 114 7.21 -1.39 -6.60
CA PHE A 114 6.39 -0.41 -7.32
C PHE A 114 5.82 0.69 -6.41
N HIS A 115 5.41 0.34 -5.19
CA HIS A 115 4.95 1.31 -4.19
C HIS A 115 6.01 2.37 -3.91
N PHE A 116 7.22 1.94 -3.50
CA PHE A 116 8.29 2.86 -3.15
C PHE A 116 8.90 3.56 -4.36
N ALA A 117 8.90 2.94 -5.55
CA ALA A 117 9.29 3.61 -6.78
C ALA A 117 8.32 4.75 -7.14
N SER A 118 7.01 4.54 -6.99
CA SER A 118 6.00 5.58 -7.21
C SER A 118 6.22 6.76 -6.27
N ILE A 119 6.45 6.47 -4.98
CA ILE A 119 6.76 7.47 -3.95
C ILE A 119 8.02 8.26 -4.32
N ALA A 120 9.11 7.57 -4.68
CA ALA A 120 10.37 8.21 -5.01
C ALA A 120 10.24 9.16 -6.20
N VAL A 121 9.57 8.71 -7.27
CA VAL A 121 9.28 9.55 -8.44
C VAL A 121 8.45 10.77 -8.05
N PHE A 122 7.45 10.59 -7.17
CA PHE A 122 6.62 11.70 -6.73
C PHE A 122 7.35 12.71 -5.84
N ILE A 123 8.26 12.26 -4.98
CA ILE A 123 9.14 13.15 -4.20
C ILE A 123 9.99 14.00 -5.16
N VAL A 124 10.54 13.42 -6.23
CA VAL A 124 11.28 14.16 -7.25
C VAL A 124 10.40 15.21 -7.95
N ILE A 125 9.11 14.94 -8.15
CA ILE A 125 8.15 15.93 -8.68
C ILE A 125 7.94 17.08 -7.70
N LYS A 126 7.84 16.79 -6.40
CA LYS A 126 7.56 17.78 -5.36
C LYS A 126 8.75 18.60 -4.90
N VAL A 127 9.97 18.15 -5.15
CA VAL A 127 11.19 18.80 -4.65
C VAL A 127 11.92 19.48 -5.80
N ARG A 128 12.15 20.79 -5.65
CA ARG A 128 13.01 21.56 -6.54
C ARG A 128 14.30 21.93 -5.81
N LEU A 129 15.42 21.60 -6.45
CA LEU A 129 16.74 22.05 -6.00
C LEU A 129 16.99 23.48 -6.48
N GLU A 130 17.25 24.38 -5.55
CA GLU A 130 17.66 25.75 -5.82
C GLU A 130 19.04 26.02 -5.21
N PRO A 131 19.77 27.07 -5.67
CA PRO A 131 21.14 27.31 -5.20
C PRO A 131 21.26 27.54 -3.68
N HIS A 132 20.17 27.93 -3.01
CA HIS A 132 20.13 28.25 -1.58
C HIS A 132 19.40 27.18 -0.75
N GLY A 133 18.95 26.07 -1.36
CA GLY A 133 18.29 24.98 -0.64
C GLY A 133 17.26 24.21 -1.45
N LEU A 134 16.37 23.53 -0.72
CA LEU A 134 15.27 22.74 -1.26
C LEU A 134 13.98 23.56 -1.17
N MET A 135 13.23 23.64 -2.26
CA MET A 135 11.88 24.20 -2.27
C MET A 135 10.85 23.14 -2.64
N LEU A 136 9.69 23.19 -1.97
CA LEU A 136 8.56 22.31 -2.27
C LEU A 136 7.64 22.94 -3.32
N VAL A 137 7.25 22.15 -4.31
CA VAL A 137 6.32 22.53 -5.36
C VAL A 137 4.92 21.99 -5.01
N HIS A 138 3.95 22.89 -4.91
CA HIS A 138 2.58 22.56 -4.51
C HIS A 138 1.55 22.68 -5.64
N ASN A 139 1.88 23.40 -6.71
CA ASN A 139 0.95 23.66 -7.81
C ASN A 139 1.43 23.01 -9.10
N PHE A 140 0.62 22.05 -9.58
CA PHE A 140 0.84 21.31 -10.83
C PHE A 140 -0.32 21.45 -11.82
N GLN A 141 -1.23 22.43 -11.63
CA GLN A 141 -2.43 22.60 -12.47
C GLN A 141 -2.10 22.81 -13.96
N ASN A 142 -0.92 23.36 -14.25
CA ASN A 142 -0.47 23.57 -15.63
C ASN A 142 0.16 22.32 -16.26
N VAL A 143 0.26 21.21 -15.54
CA VAL A 143 0.82 19.95 -16.05
C VAL A 143 -0.33 19.06 -16.53
N PRO A 144 -0.41 18.72 -17.83
CA PRO A 144 -1.57 18.00 -18.38
C PRO A 144 -1.92 16.70 -17.66
N GLN A 145 -0.90 15.92 -17.28
CA GLN A 145 -1.06 14.61 -16.65
C GLN A 145 -1.36 14.68 -15.15
N PHE A 146 -1.25 15.86 -14.52
CA PHE A 146 -1.53 16.03 -13.09
C PHE A 146 -3.00 15.76 -12.77
N HIS A 147 -3.93 16.21 -13.61
CA HIS A 147 -5.36 15.95 -13.40
C HIS A 147 -5.69 14.46 -13.38
N LEU A 148 -5.11 13.69 -14.32
CA LEU A 148 -5.27 12.24 -14.35
C LEU A 148 -4.69 11.59 -13.09
N PHE A 149 -3.46 11.97 -12.72
CA PHE A 149 -2.81 11.48 -11.50
C PHE A 149 -3.67 11.76 -10.26
N LYS A 150 -4.14 13.00 -10.09
CA LYS A 150 -4.99 13.42 -8.97
C LYS A 150 -6.26 12.60 -8.88
N THR A 151 -6.97 12.42 -9.99
CA THR A 151 -8.20 11.61 -10.04
C THR A 151 -7.94 10.16 -9.65
N ILE A 152 -6.85 9.56 -10.13
CA ILE A 152 -6.49 8.19 -9.75
C ILE A 152 -6.25 8.10 -8.24
N VAL A 153 -5.46 9.01 -7.68
CA VAL A 153 -5.15 9.02 -6.23
C VAL A 153 -6.43 9.20 -5.40
N GLU A 154 -7.31 10.11 -5.79
CA GLU A 154 -8.60 10.34 -5.12
C GLU A 154 -9.47 9.08 -5.10
N GLN A 155 -9.50 8.31 -6.19
CA GLN A 155 -10.27 7.06 -6.29
C GLN A 155 -9.64 5.91 -5.48
N LEU A 156 -8.32 5.93 -5.29
CA LEU A 156 -7.63 4.90 -4.51
C LEU A 156 -7.83 5.04 -3.00
N ILE A 157 -8.07 6.26 -2.49
CA ILE A 157 -8.23 6.51 -1.05
C ILE A 157 -9.39 5.71 -0.45
N PRO A 158 -10.63 5.74 -0.99
CA PRO A 158 -11.73 4.92 -0.46
C PRO A 158 -11.41 3.42 -0.46
N GLY A 159 -10.80 2.91 -1.53
CA GLY A 159 -10.38 1.51 -1.62
C GLY A 159 -9.34 1.14 -0.58
N GLY A 160 -8.33 1.99 -0.38
CA GLY A 160 -7.32 1.83 0.67
C GLY A 160 -7.91 1.82 2.07
N ILE A 161 -8.84 2.74 2.37
CA ILE A 161 -9.55 2.78 3.66
C ILE A 161 -10.33 1.48 3.87
N LEU A 162 -11.09 1.02 2.89
CA LEU A 162 -11.86 -0.23 2.98
C LEU A 162 -10.94 -1.44 3.21
N MET A 163 -9.82 -1.51 2.50
CA MET A 163 -8.83 -2.58 2.67
C MET A 163 -8.17 -2.57 4.05
N GLY A 164 -7.82 -1.38 4.57
CA GLY A 164 -7.29 -1.21 5.92
C GLY A 164 -8.30 -1.61 7.00
N LEU A 165 -9.57 -1.20 6.85
CA LEU A 165 -10.65 -1.61 7.75
C LEU A 165 -10.90 -3.11 7.72
N LEU A 166 -10.87 -3.73 6.52
CA LEU A 166 -11.04 -5.17 6.37
C LEU A 166 -9.93 -5.95 7.08
N HIS A 167 -8.66 -5.58 6.85
CA HIS A 167 -7.52 -6.18 7.54
C HIS A 167 -7.62 -6.00 9.05
N PHE A 168 -7.91 -4.79 9.50
CA PHE A 168 -8.07 -4.50 10.93
C PHE A 168 -9.20 -5.31 11.57
N ALA A 169 -10.34 -5.44 10.90
CA ALA A 169 -11.45 -6.24 11.41
C ALA A 169 -11.07 -7.71 11.58
N LEU A 170 -10.27 -8.27 10.65
CA LEU A 170 -9.84 -9.66 10.67
C LEU A 170 -8.78 -9.99 11.74
N LEU A 171 -8.28 -8.99 12.46
CA LEU A 171 -7.51 -9.21 13.70
C LEU A 171 -8.38 -9.74 14.85
N PHE A 172 -9.70 -9.60 14.78
CA PHE A 172 -10.61 -9.93 15.87
C PHE A 172 -11.47 -11.17 15.54
N PRO A 173 -11.73 -12.06 16.53
CA PRO A 173 -12.46 -13.30 16.30
C PRO A 173 -13.91 -13.11 15.77
N LYS A 174 -14.62 -12.08 16.25
CA LYS A 174 -16.03 -11.85 15.88
C LYS A 174 -16.19 -11.49 14.40
N PRO A 175 -15.47 -10.48 13.84
CA PRO A 175 -15.50 -10.21 12.40
C PRO A 175 -15.04 -11.40 11.55
N VAL A 176 -14.05 -12.17 11.98
CA VAL A 176 -13.58 -13.38 11.26
C VAL A 176 -14.73 -14.37 11.02
N LEU A 177 -15.60 -14.61 12.01
CA LEU A 177 -16.75 -15.49 11.85
C LEU A 177 -17.73 -14.96 10.79
N ILE A 178 -17.99 -13.65 10.78
CA ILE A 178 -18.88 -13.01 9.81
C ILE A 178 -18.27 -13.11 8.40
N TYR A 179 -17.00 -12.75 8.26
CA TYR A 179 -16.28 -12.78 7.00
C TYR A 179 -16.25 -14.18 6.38
N ASN A 180 -15.97 -15.22 7.20
CA ASN A 180 -15.96 -16.60 6.74
C ASN A 180 -17.35 -17.06 6.26
N ARG A 181 -18.44 -16.65 6.93
CA ARG A 181 -19.82 -16.95 6.50
C ARG A 181 -20.17 -16.26 5.19
N LEU A 182 -19.81 -14.99 5.02
CA LEU A 182 -20.06 -14.24 3.78
C LEU A 182 -19.25 -14.82 2.61
N SER A 183 -17.97 -15.11 2.84
CA SER A 183 -17.07 -15.68 1.83
C SER A 183 -17.49 -17.08 1.39
N ALA A 184 -18.08 -17.88 2.28
CA ALA A 184 -18.62 -19.19 1.92
C ALA A 184 -19.81 -19.09 0.93
N LYS A 185 -20.65 -18.05 1.05
CA LYS A 185 -21.76 -17.82 0.12
C LYS A 185 -21.29 -17.43 -1.29
N LEU A 186 -20.13 -16.78 -1.39
CA LEU A 186 -19.53 -16.39 -2.68
C LEU A 186 -18.89 -17.57 -3.45
N LYS A 187 -18.59 -18.69 -2.78
CA LYS A 187 -18.05 -19.91 -3.41
C LYS A 187 -19.12 -20.90 -3.87
N CYS A 188 -20.39 -20.63 -3.59
CA CYS A 188 -21.54 -21.43 -4.04
C CYS A 188 -22.10 -20.89 -5.36
N CYS A 189 -21.29 -20.83 -6.40
CA CYS A 189 -21.69 -20.73 -7.82
C CYS A 189 -20.58 -21.38 -8.66
#